data_AF-A0A925CG80-F1
#
_entry.id   AF-A0A925CG80-F1
#
_cell.length_a   1.000
_cell.length_b   1.000
_cell.length_c   1.000
_cell.angle_alpha   90.00
_cell.angle_beta   90.00
_cell.angle_gamma   90.00
#
_symmetry.space_group_name_H-M   'P 1'
#
loop_
_entity.id
_entity.type
_entity.pdbx_description
1 polymer ?
#
loop_
_entity_poly.entity_id
_entity_poly.type
_entity_poly.pdbx_seq_one_letter_code
_entity_poly.pdbx_strand_id
1 'polypeptide(L)'
;MLKLLLLFVGLLTLVLIVWHIGPGQIFDAAAQLGPIALLVMLIPSVIMYIVEAYGWKVTLGPSAKDIPFWRVLAIRTAGEVINMTTPTAYVGGEPLKAYLLKKQNVPIVEGLASVIIAKTTMTIAEVLFILLGIALAVWLLGGNDSSGQTVAA
;
A
#
# COMPACT_ATOMS: atom_id res chain seq x y z
N MET A 1 -9.18 -25.37 15.55
CA MET A 1 -8.16 -26.31 15.03
C MET A 1 -7.55 -25.82 13.71
N LEU A 2 -8.36 -25.54 12.66
CA LEU A 2 -7.86 -25.05 11.36
C LEU A 2 -6.99 -23.78 11.43
N LYS A 3 -7.38 -22.77 12.22
CA LYS A 3 -6.59 -21.54 12.40
C LYS A 3 -5.19 -21.80 12.95
N LEU A 4 -5.08 -22.71 13.92
CA LEU A 4 -3.80 -23.11 14.51
C LEU A 4 -2.94 -23.86 13.49
N LEU A 5 -3.56 -24.78 12.74
CA LEU A 5 -2.89 -25.54 11.68
C LEU A 5 -2.33 -24.62 10.60
N LEU A 6 -3.12 -23.66 10.11
CA LEU A 6 -2.67 -22.66 9.13
C LEU A 6 -1.52 -21.79 9.68
N LEU A 7 -1.57 -21.42 10.96
CA LEU A 7 -0.50 -20.67 11.60
C LEU A 7 0.80 -21.49 11.68
N PHE A 8 0.71 -22.77 12.05
CA PHE A 8 1.86 -23.67 12.06
C PHE A 8 2.44 -23.88 10.66
N VAL A 9 1.59 -24.10 9.65
CA VAL A 9 2.03 -24.24 8.25
C VAL A 9 2.69 -22.96 7.74
N GLY A 10 2.13 -21.79 8.06
CA GLY A 10 2.73 -20.50 7.71
C GLY A 10 4.09 -20.29 8.37
N LEU A 11 4.20 -20.57 9.67
CA LEU A 11 5.45 -20.45 10.40
C LEU A 11 6.51 -21.44 9.89
N LEU A 12 6.11 -22.69 9.63
CA LEU A 12 6.99 -23.71 9.07
C LEU A 12 7.50 -23.28 7.70
N THR A 13 6.61 -22.79 6.82
CA THR A 13 6.99 -22.27 5.49
C THR A 13 7.98 -21.11 5.62
N LEU A 14 7.74 -20.17 6.54
CA LEU A 14 8.64 -19.04 6.78
C LEU A 14 10.03 -19.49 7.24
N VAL A 15 10.09 -20.42 8.20
CA VAL A 15 11.37 -20.99 8.69
C VAL A 15 12.10 -21.72 7.56
N LEU A 16 11.40 -22.53 6.77
CA LEU A 16 11.97 -23.24 5.64
C LEU A 16 12.54 -22.28 4.58
N ILE A 17 11.84 -21.19 4.26
CA ILE A 17 12.35 -20.16 3.32
C ILE A 17 13.61 -19.52 3.87
N VAL A 18 13.62 -19.11 5.15
CA VAL A 18 14.79 -18.46 5.77
C VAL A 18 15.99 -19.41 5.82
N TRP A 19 15.77 -20.69 6.15
CA TRP A 19 16.84 -21.71 6.13
C TRP A 19 17.30 -22.04 4.71
N HIS A 20 16.40 -22.07 3.74
CA HIS A 20 16.75 -22.36 2.34
C HIS A 20 17.59 -21.25 1.71
N ILE A 21 17.22 -19.98 1.95
CA ILE A 21 18.00 -18.81 1.49
C ILE A 21 19.31 -18.70 2.30
N GLY A 22 19.25 -19.04 3.60
CA GLY A 22 20.36 -18.91 4.52
C GLY A 22 20.35 -17.53 5.22
N PRO A 23 20.27 -17.49 6.57
CA PRO A 23 20.14 -16.23 7.31
C PRO A 23 21.34 -15.30 7.12
N GLY A 24 22.54 -15.85 6.88
CA GLY A 24 23.73 -15.06 6.55
C GLY A 24 23.57 -14.29 5.24
N GLN A 25 23.05 -14.93 4.19
CA GLN A 25 22.83 -14.27 2.90
C GLN A 25 21.78 -13.15 2.99
N ILE A 26 20.72 -13.37 3.78
CA ILE A 26 19.70 -12.35 4.07
C ILE A 26 20.34 -11.16 4.78
N PHE A 27 21.17 -11.41 5.79
CA PHE A 27 21.86 -10.36 6.53
C PHE A 27 22.85 -9.60 5.66
N ASP A 28 23.65 -10.30 4.85
CA ASP A 28 24.63 -9.68 3.96
C ASP A 28 23.96 -8.83 2.88
N ALA A 29 22.82 -9.28 2.35
CA ALA A 29 22.00 -8.50 1.42
C ALA A 29 21.41 -7.26 2.11
N ALA A 30 20.93 -7.39 3.35
CA ALA A 30 20.43 -6.26 4.12
C ALA A 30 21.55 -5.27 4.49
N ALA A 31 22.75 -5.75 4.80
CA ALA A 31 23.90 -4.93 5.15
C ALA A 31 24.45 -4.12 3.95
N GLN A 32 24.20 -4.57 2.72
CA GLN A 32 24.50 -3.79 1.50
C GLN A 32 23.63 -2.55 1.35
N LEU A 33 22.45 -2.48 2.01
CA LEU A 33 21.62 -1.28 2.04
C LEU A 33 22.26 -0.23 2.94
N GLY A 34 23.05 0.66 2.35
CA GLY A 34 23.59 1.81 3.07
C GLY A 34 22.48 2.73 3.61
N PRO A 35 22.74 3.50 4.69
CA PRO A 35 21.75 4.43 5.27
C PRO A 35 21.16 5.42 4.26
N ILE A 36 21.96 5.83 3.26
CA ILE A 36 21.53 6.72 2.18
C ILE A 36 20.49 6.04 1.28
N ALA A 37 20.69 4.77 0.91
CA ALA A 37 19.73 4.03 0.09
C ALA A 37 18.39 3.89 0.81
N LEU A 38 18.41 3.60 2.12
CA LEU A 38 17.21 3.56 2.96
C LEU A 38 16.50 4.92 3.01
N LEU A 39 17.24 6.02 3.22
CA LEU A 39 16.65 7.37 3.22
C LEU A 39 16.02 7.73 1.86
N VAL A 40 16.70 7.40 0.76
CA VAL A 40 16.19 7.66 -0.59
C VAL A 40 14.92 6.85 -0.85
N MET A 41 14.83 5.60 -0.38
CA MET A 41 13.62 4.79 -0.48
C MET A 41 12.45 5.35 0.34
N LEU A 42 12.71 6.02 1.46
CA LEU A 42 11.66 6.62 2.28
C LEU A 42 11.00 7.83 1.63
N ILE A 43 11.72 8.59 0.79
CA ILE A 43 11.20 9.80 0.14
C ILE A 43 9.91 9.52 -0.66
N PRO A 44 9.88 8.59 -1.64
CA PRO A 44 8.66 8.30 -2.40
C PRO A 44 7.55 7.75 -1.51
N SER A 45 7.88 6.96 -0.48
CA SER A 45 6.87 6.46 0.48
C SER A 45 6.22 7.60 1.26
N VAL A 46 7.00 8.55 1.77
CA VAL A 46 6.47 9.71 2.50
C VAL A 46 5.61 10.57 1.58
N ILE A 47 6.06 10.81 0.35
CA ILE A 47 5.28 11.55 -0.66
C ILE A 47 3.95 10.84 -0.93
N MET A 48 3.97 9.53 -1.12
CA MET A 48 2.77 8.71 -1.33
C MET A 48 1.77 8.90 -0.19
N TYR A 49 2.20 8.73 1.08
CA TYR A 49 1.34 8.91 2.24
C TYR A 49 0.72 10.32 2.33
N ILE A 50 1.50 11.36 1.99
CA ILE A 50 1.02 12.75 1.97
C ILE A 50 -0.04 12.95 0.89
N VAL A 51 0.23 12.47 -0.33
CA VAL A 51 -0.69 12.59 -1.48
C VAL A 51 -2.00 11.84 -1.21
N GLU A 52 -1.92 10.64 -0.65
CA GLU A 52 -3.10 9.86 -0.29
C GLU A 52 -3.91 10.51 0.84
N ALA A 53 -3.24 11.06 1.86
CA ALA A 53 -3.92 11.80 2.92
C ALA A 53 -4.61 13.04 2.35
N TYR A 54 -4.01 13.69 1.36
CA TYR A 54 -4.60 14.84 0.68
C TYR A 54 -5.83 14.42 -0.12
N GLY A 55 -5.72 13.36 -0.93
CA GLY A 55 -6.85 12.78 -1.66
C GLY A 55 -8.00 12.39 -0.73
N TRP A 56 -7.70 11.76 0.40
CA TRP A 56 -8.71 11.42 1.41
C TRP A 56 -9.34 12.67 2.05
N LYS A 57 -8.57 13.72 2.34
CA LYS A 57 -9.10 14.99 2.85
C LYS A 57 -10.13 15.60 1.89
N VAL A 58 -9.93 15.49 0.58
CA VAL A 58 -10.89 15.96 -0.42
C VAL A 58 -12.22 15.18 -0.33
N THR A 59 -12.17 13.87 -0.07
CA THR A 59 -13.40 13.04 0.07
C THR A 59 -14.24 13.36 1.31
N LEU A 60 -13.66 14.01 2.32
CA LEU A 60 -14.37 14.43 3.54
C LEU A 60 -15.28 15.65 3.31
N GLY A 61 -15.19 16.32 2.16
CA GLY A 61 -16.12 17.39 1.78
C GLY A 61 -16.15 18.58 2.76
N PRO A 62 -17.33 19.18 3.06
CA PRO A 62 -17.45 20.31 3.98
C PRO A 62 -16.87 20.03 5.37
N SER A 63 -17.02 18.80 5.86
CA SER A 63 -16.51 18.33 7.17
C SER A 63 -14.98 18.32 7.25
N ALA A 64 -14.28 18.45 6.11
CA ALA A 64 -12.82 18.55 6.05
C ALA A 64 -12.27 19.96 6.35
N LYS A 65 -13.10 21.01 6.24
CA LYS A 65 -12.65 22.41 6.33
C LYS A 65 -12.09 22.74 7.71
N ASP A 66 -12.67 22.15 8.75
CA ASP A 66 -12.30 22.44 10.14
C ASP A 66 -11.12 21.58 10.62
N ILE A 67 -10.69 20.58 9.84
CA ILE A 67 -9.65 19.64 10.23
C ILE A 67 -8.32 20.02 9.58
N PRO A 68 -7.27 20.31 10.38
CA PRO A 68 -5.96 20.61 9.83
C PRO A 68 -5.37 19.36 9.15
N PHE A 69 -4.66 19.57 8.03
CA PHE A 69 -4.16 18.47 7.19
C PHE A 69 -3.29 17.46 7.95
N TRP A 70 -2.42 17.93 8.85
CA TRP A 70 -1.55 17.07 9.66
C TRP A 70 -2.35 16.05 10.49
N ARG A 71 -3.58 16.40 10.89
CA ARG A 71 -4.44 15.56 11.71
C ARG A 71 -5.11 14.48 10.86
N VAL A 72 -5.51 14.83 9.64
CA VAL A 72 -5.96 13.84 8.64
C VAL A 72 -4.83 12.87 8.31
N LEU A 73 -3.61 13.38 8.08
CA LEU A 73 -2.42 12.56 7.84
C LEU A 73 -2.17 11.61 9.03
N ALA A 74 -2.14 12.10 10.26
CA ALA A 74 -1.94 11.28 11.45
C ALA A 74 -3.02 10.20 11.63
N ILE A 75 -4.29 10.55 11.39
CA ILE A 75 -5.40 9.57 11.45
C ILE A 75 -5.23 8.50 10.38
N ARG A 76 -4.87 8.88 9.14
CA ARG A 76 -4.63 7.93 8.05
C ARG A 76 -3.50 6.96 8.42
N THR A 77 -2.37 7.50 8.86
CA THR A 77 -1.20 6.70 9.25
C THR A 77 -1.53 5.75 10.40
N ALA A 78 -2.26 6.20 11.42
CA ALA A 78 -2.69 5.34 12.52
C ALA A 78 -3.57 4.18 12.05
N GLY A 79 -4.54 4.46 11.16
CA GLY A 79 -5.35 3.41 10.54
C GLY A 79 -4.52 2.44 9.71
N GLU A 80 -3.53 2.94 8.97
CA GLU A 80 -2.68 2.10 8.12
C GLU A 80 -1.76 1.18 8.93
N VAL A 81 -1.23 1.66 10.05
CA VAL A 81 -0.49 0.82 10.99
C VAL A 81 -1.36 -0.35 11.48
N ILE A 82 -2.64 -0.12 11.76
CA ILE A 82 -3.57 -1.21 12.12
C ILE A 82 -3.81 -2.15 10.95
N ASN A 83 -4.00 -1.63 9.73
CA ASN A 83 -4.19 -2.45 8.53
C ASN A 83 -2.98 -3.37 8.25
N MET A 84 -1.76 -2.87 8.46
CA MET A 84 -0.50 -3.59 8.24
C MET A 84 -0.17 -4.58 9.37
N THR A 85 -0.55 -4.27 10.61
CA THR A 85 -0.17 -5.08 11.78
C THR A 85 -1.21 -6.15 12.12
N THR A 86 -2.48 -5.90 11.82
CA THR A 86 -3.55 -6.82 12.20
C THR A 86 -3.87 -7.81 11.08
N PRO A 87 -4.16 -9.10 11.39
CA PRO A 87 -4.51 -10.11 10.39
C PRO A 87 -5.98 -9.95 9.95
N THR A 88 -6.36 -8.74 9.54
CA THR A 88 -7.72 -8.34 9.18
C THR A 88 -7.83 -7.99 7.71
N ALA A 89 -6.95 -8.51 6.85
CA ALA A 89 -6.96 -8.29 5.41
C ALA A 89 -7.09 -6.80 5.01
N TYR A 90 -6.33 -5.92 5.69
CA TYR A 90 -6.33 -4.47 5.44
C TYR A 90 -7.69 -3.76 5.63
N VAL A 91 -8.60 -4.30 6.46
CA VAL A 91 -9.87 -3.62 6.81
C VAL A 91 -9.98 -3.23 8.29
N GLY A 92 -9.11 -3.73 9.17
CA GLY A 92 -9.18 -3.46 10.61
C GLY A 92 -8.91 -2.00 11.00
N GLY A 93 -8.18 -1.26 10.18
CA GLY A 93 -7.85 0.15 10.41
C GLY A 93 -8.96 1.13 10.01
N GLU A 94 -9.92 0.71 9.20
CA GLU A 94 -10.98 1.59 8.69
C GLU A 94 -11.95 2.08 9.79
N PRO A 95 -12.42 1.23 10.72
CA PRO A 95 -13.19 1.69 11.88
C PRO A 95 -12.42 2.65 12.77
N LEU A 96 -11.09 2.47 12.90
CA LEU A 96 -10.24 3.38 13.66
C LEU A 96 -10.19 4.77 13.02
N LYS A 97 -10.03 4.85 11.69
CA LYS A 97 -10.03 6.12 10.96
C LYS A 97 -11.33 6.89 11.19
N ALA A 98 -12.49 6.23 11.06
CA ALA A 98 -13.79 6.85 11.29
C ALA A 98 -14.00 7.26 12.75
N TYR A 99 -13.56 6.44 13.70
CA TYR A 99 -13.63 6.78 15.13
C TYR A 99 -12.76 8.00 15.49
N LEU A 100 -11.56 8.10 14.94
CA LEU A 100 -10.69 9.26 15.17
C LEU A 100 -11.22 10.53 14.49
N LEU A 101 -11.85 10.41 13.32
CA LEU A 101 -12.58 11.52 12.68
C LEU A 101 -13.77 11.98 13.53
N LYS A 102 -14.48 11.06 14.18
CA LYS A 102 -15.55 11.43 15.14
C LYS A 102 -15.04 12.32 16.27
N LYS A 103 -13.81 12.09 16.76
CA LYS A 103 -13.15 12.97 17.75
C LYS A 103 -12.79 14.36 17.19
N GLN A 104 -12.86 14.55 15.88
CA GLN A 104 -12.69 15.84 15.19
C GLN A 104 -14.03 16.45 14.74
N ASN A 105 -15.15 16.06 15.38
CA ASN A 105 -16.51 16.51 15.08
C ASN A 105 -17.08 16.08 13.71
N VAL A 106 -16.48 15.08 13.05
CA VAL A 106 -17.07 14.48 11.84
C VAL A 106 -18.12 13.44 12.25
N PRO A 107 -19.35 13.50 11.72
CA PRO A 107 -20.33 12.45 11.92
C PRO A 107 -19.79 11.07 11.52
N ILE A 108 -20.03 10.05 12.35
CA ILE A 108 -19.42 8.72 12.14
C ILE A 108 -19.78 8.10 10.78
N VAL A 109 -21.00 8.36 10.29
CA VAL A 109 -21.49 7.88 8.99
C VAL A 109 -20.74 8.55 7.85
N GLU A 110 -20.52 9.87 7.93
CA GLU A 110 -19.71 10.60 6.95
C GLU A 110 -18.24 10.16 6.98
N GLY A 111 -17.69 9.95 8.17
CA GLY A 111 -16.34 9.43 8.35
C GLY A 111 -16.16 8.06 7.68
N LEU A 112 -17.07 7.11 7.95
CA LEU A 112 -17.05 5.79 7.30
C LEU A 112 -17.25 5.89 5.79
N ALA A 113 -18.18 6.71 5.32
CA ALA A 113 -18.42 6.91 3.89
C ALA A 113 -17.16 7.44 3.19
N SER A 114 -16.51 8.46 3.75
CA SER A 114 -15.26 9.02 3.19
C SER A 114 -14.14 7.98 3.10
N VAL A 115 -14.04 7.12 4.11
CA VAL A 115 -13.04 6.05 4.18
C VAL A 115 -13.28 5.01 3.06
N ILE A 116 -14.53 4.60 2.88
CA ILE A 116 -14.92 3.64 1.83
C ILE A 116 -14.69 4.25 0.45
N ILE A 117 -15.08 5.51 0.24
CA ILE A 117 -14.85 6.24 -1.01
C ILE A 117 -13.34 6.30 -1.30
N ALA A 118 -12.52 6.72 -0.35
CA ALA A 118 -11.08 6.80 -0.54
C ALA A 118 -10.45 5.45 -0.88
N LYS A 119 -10.82 4.37 -0.19
CA LYS A 119 -10.29 3.03 -0.46
C LYS A 119 -10.74 2.50 -1.84
N THR A 120 -11.98 2.77 -2.23
CA THR A 120 -12.52 2.37 -3.53
C THR A 120 -11.83 3.14 -4.66
N THR A 121 -11.68 4.46 -4.51
CA THR A 121 -10.96 5.30 -5.48
C THR A 121 -9.50 4.88 -5.62
N MET A 122 -8.83 4.55 -4.51
CA MET A 122 -7.47 4.02 -4.52
C MET A 122 -7.39 2.70 -5.30
N THR A 123 -8.30 1.76 -5.01
CA THR A 123 -8.35 0.47 -5.71
C THR A 123 -8.57 0.66 -7.22
N ILE A 124 -9.47 1.57 -7.62
CA ILE A 124 -9.70 1.90 -9.03
C ILE A 124 -8.43 2.48 -9.66
N ALA A 125 -7.76 3.41 -8.98
CA ALA A 125 -6.53 4.01 -9.48
C ALA A 125 -5.41 2.97 -9.66
N GLU A 126 -5.24 2.04 -8.71
CA GLU A 126 -4.29 0.93 -8.79
C GLU A 126 -4.59 0.02 -9.98
N VAL A 127 -5.85 -0.38 -10.17
CA VAL A 127 -6.27 -1.21 -11.31
C VAL A 127 -5.96 -0.51 -12.64
N LEU A 128 -6.32 0.77 -12.76
CA LEU A 128 -6.03 1.56 -13.97
C LEU A 128 -4.52 1.70 -14.20
N PHE A 129 -3.75 1.94 -13.15
CA PHE A 129 -2.30 2.04 -13.23
C PHE A 129 -1.66 0.72 -13.71
N ILE A 130 -2.11 -0.42 -13.17
CA ILE A 130 -1.66 -1.75 -13.60
C ILE A 130 -1.99 -1.97 -15.08
N LEU A 131 -3.23 -1.68 -15.50
CA LEU A 131 -3.64 -1.85 -16.90
C LEU A 131 -2.83 -0.96 -17.86
N LEU A 132 -2.56 0.29 -17.48
CA LEU A 132 -1.70 1.20 -18.25
C LEU A 132 -0.26 0.68 -18.32
N GLY A 133 0.29 0.20 -17.21
CA GLY A 133 1.62 -0.40 -17.16
C GLY A 133 1.75 -1.61 -18.07
N ILE A 134 0.74 -2.50 -18.07
CA ILE A 134 0.69 -3.66 -18.98
C ILE A 134 0.61 -3.20 -20.44
N ALA A 135 -0.27 -2.24 -20.76
CA ALA A 135 -0.40 -1.73 -22.13
C ALA A 135 0.91 -1.12 -22.65
N LEU A 136 1.59 -0.32 -21.81
CA LEU A 136 2.89 0.27 -22.13
C LEU A 136 3.97 -0.81 -22.30
N ALA A 137 4.01 -1.82 -21.44
CA ALA A 137 4.96 -2.92 -21.55
C ALA A 137 4.76 -3.71 -22.85
N VAL A 138 3.51 -4.01 -23.21
CA VAL A 138 3.18 -4.69 -24.48
C VAL A 138 3.56 -3.82 -25.68
N TRP A 139 3.30 -2.52 -25.63
CA TRP A 139 3.67 -1.61 -26.71
C TRP A 139 5.19 -1.50 -26.91
N LEU A 140 5.94 -1.38 -25.81
CA LEU A 140 7.40 -1.25 -25.85
C LEU A 140 8.09 -2.55 -26.29
N LEU A 141 7.61 -3.70 -25.81
CA LEU A 141 8.21 -5.01 -26.10
C LEU A 141 7.73 -5.57 -27.44
N GLY A 142 6.44 -5.39 -27.78
CA GLY A 142 5.86 -5.89 -29.02
C GLY A 142 6.27 -5.14 -30.29
N GLY A 143 6.80 -3.91 -30.16
CA GLY A 143 7.35 -3.15 -31.29
C GLY A 143 8.69 -3.67 -31.80
N ASN A 144 9.46 -4.39 -30.97
CA ASN A 144 10.82 -4.82 -31.31
C ASN A 144 10.91 -6.16 -32.05
N ASP A 145 9.86 -6.98 -32.02
CA ASP A 145 9.87 -8.32 -32.65
C ASP A 145 9.41 -8.32 -34.12
N SER A 146 8.87 -7.21 -34.64
CA SER A 146 8.27 -7.17 -35.99
C SER A 146 9.18 -6.68 -37.12
N SER A 147 10.41 -6.23 -36.83
CA SER A 147 11.31 -5.62 -37.83
C SER A 147 12.59 -6.42 -38.15
N GLY A 148 12.84 -7.58 -37.52
CA GLY A 148 14.12 -8.29 -37.61
C GLY A 148 14.14 -9.67 -38.30
N GLN A 149 13.00 -10.27 -38.67
CA GLN A 149 12.96 -11.67 -39.14
C GLN A 149 12.71 -11.89 -40.64
N THR A 150 12.66 -10.85 -41.48
CA THR A 150 12.35 -10.99 -42.92
C THR A 150 13.53 -11.04 -43.88
N VAL A 151 14.79 -11.09 -43.42
CA VAL A 151 15.95 -11.17 -44.32
C VAL A 151 16.91 -12.30 -43.93
N ALA A 152 16.53 -13.54 -44.25
CA ALA A 152 17.46 -14.64 -44.57
C ALA A 152 16.65 -15.85 -45.07
N ALA A 153 16.36 -15.86 -46.36
CA ALA A 153 16.05 -17.06 -47.14
C ALA A 153 16.94 -17.05 -48.39
#